data_AF-A0A5C7STX8-F1
#
_entry.id   AF-A0A5C7STX8-F1
#
_cell.length_a   1.000
_cell.length_b   1.000
_cell.length_c   1.000
_cell.angle_alpha   90.00
_cell.angle_beta   90.00
_cell.angle_gamma   90.00
#
_symmetry.space_group_name_H-M   'P 1'
#
loop_
_entity.id
_entity.type
_entity.pdbx_description
1 polymer ?
#
loop_
_entity_poly.entity_id
_entity_poly.type
_entity_poly.pdbx_seq_one_letter_code
_entity_poly.pdbx_strand_id
1 'polypeptide(L)'
;MPDTLSGRGRSLVGVRMVEWGVLALLVLGFTWVFGQYAQRVHSQAERASVLTTLGALRTALVIQHLRHEVSGAVPDDAQAASANPFDAVEQYPASYAGLVRGRDVGAVAPGQWVFDAECVCIGYKPMYLDWLDSRENLEALWFQRRGSGGASLLVPLDRYVWHAQLVE
;
A
#
# COMPACT_ATOMS: atom_id res chain seq x y z
N MET A 1 -14.06 46.90 62.23
CA MET A 1 -14.33 47.22 60.82
C MET A 1 -13.73 46.11 59.97
N PRO A 2 -14.53 45.18 59.43
CA PRO A 2 -14.04 44.04 58.66
C PRO A 2 -14.09 44.27 57.15
N ASP A 3 -13.16 43.58 56.47
CA ASP A 3 -13.23 42.95 55.15
C ASP A 3 -13.50 43.78 53.89
N THR A 4 -12.46 43.95 53.05
CA THR A 4 -12.58 43.96 51.58
C THR A 4 -11.26 43.58 50.88
N LEU A 5 -10.81 42.32 50.98
CA LEU A 5 -9.73 41.80 50.11
C LEU A 5 -10.05 40.37 49.65
N SER A 6 -11.13 40.17 48.89
CA SER A 6 -11.43 38.85 48.32
C SER A 6 -12.13 38.94 46.96
N GLY A 7 -11.50 39.65 45.99
CA GLY A 7 -12.05 39.80 44.63
C GLY A 7 -11.11 39.53 43.45
N ARG A 8 -9.79 39.62 43.61
CA ARG A 8 -8.85 39.58 42.45
C ARG A 8 -8.29 38.20 42.08
N GLY A 9 -8.41 37.18 42.93
CA GLY A 9 -7.80 35.87 42.68
C GLY A 9 -8.52 35.00 41.63
N ARG A 10 -9.81 35.24 41.39
CA ARG A 10 -10.63 34.40 40.49
C ARG A 10 -10.48 34.75 39.00
N SER A 11 -10.16 36.00 38.65
CA SER A 11 -10.08 36.43 37.24
C SER A 11 -8.80 35.95 36.54
N LEU A 12 -7.66 35.95 37.23
CA LEU A 12 -6.37 35.54 36.65
C LEU A 12 -6.30 34.04 36.34
N VAL A 13 -6.91 33.20 37.19
CA VAL A 13 -7.01 31.75 36.95
C VAL A 13 -7.97 31.46 35.79
N GLY A 14 -9.10 32.18 35.72
CA GLY A 14 -10.05 32.06 34.61
C GLY A 14 -9.46 32.48 33.27
N VAL A 15 -8.75 33.62 33.22
CA VAL A 15 -8.09 34.10 31.99
C VAL A 15 -7.02 33.12 31.51
N ARG A 16 -6.18 32.59 32.42
CA ARG A 16 -5.19 31.57 32.06
C ARG A 16 -5.84 30.28 31.58
N MET A 17 -6.91 29.80 32.22
CA MET A 17 -7.63 28.60 31.75
C MET A 17 -8.25 28.80 30.36
N VAL A 18 -8.79 29.99 30.07
CA VAL A 18 -9.31 30.31 28.73
C VAL A 18 -8.19 30.36 27.69
N GLU A 19 -7.05 30.99 28.00
CA GLU A 19 -5.88 31.06 27.12
C GLU A 19 -5.34 29.66 26.78
N TRP A 20 -5.16 28.80 27.79
CA TRP A 20 -4.76 27.40 27.57
C TRP A 20 -5.81 26.60 26.81
N GLY A 21 -7.10 26.87 27.03
CA GLY A 21 -8.19 26.26 26.27
C GLY A 21 -8.18 26.65 24.79
N VAL A 22 -7.98 27.93 24.48
CA VAL A 22 -7.85 28.43 23.11
C VAL A 22 -6.61 27.85 22.43
N LEU A 23 -5.47 27.83 23.12
CA LEU A 23 -4.24 27.22 22.60
C LEU A 23 -4.44 25.73 22.32
N ALA A 24 -5.02 24.99 23.27
CA ALA A 24 -5.31 23.56 23.09
C ALA A 24 -6.23 23.32 21.90
N LEU A 25 -7.27 24.14 21.73
CA LEU A 25 -8.20 24.03 20.62
C LEU A 25 -7.54 24.34 19.27
N LEU A 26 -6.69 25.36 19.21
CA LEU A 26 -5.88 25.67 18.03
C LEU A 26 -4.94 24.51 17.68
N VAL A 27 -4.18 24.01 18.66
CA VAL A 27 -3.25 22.89 18.46
C VAL A 27 -4.00 21.66 17.95
N LEU A 28 -5.11 21.29 18.60
CA LEU A 28 -5.95 20.16 18.18
C LEU A 28 -6.44 20.32 16.74
N GLY A 29 -6.93 21.53 16.38
CA GLY A 29 -7.35 21.85 15.02
C GLY A 29 -6.23 21.67 13.99
N PHE A 30 -5.03 22.16 14.30
CA PHE A 30 -3.87 22.00 13.42
C PHE A 30 -3.45 20.54 13.27
N THR A 31 -3.34 19.79 14.37
CA THR A 31 -3.01 18.35 14.30
C THR A 31 -4.04 17.55 13.52
N TRP A 32 -5.34 17.88 13.65
CA TRP A 32 -6.40 17.22 12.89
C TRP A 32 -6.25 17.45 11.39
N VAL A 33 -6.12 18.70 10.96
CA VAL A 33 -5.97 19.05 9.54
C VAL A 33 -4.68 18.46 8.97
N PHE A 34 -3.57 18.56 9.71
CA PHE A 34 -2.30 18.00 9.27
C PHE A 34 -2.35 16.48 9.17
N GLY A 35 -2.99 15.79 10.11
CA GLY A 35 -3.17 14.34 10.06
C GLY A 35 -3.93 13.88 8.82
N GLN A 36 -5.02 14.57 8.47
CA GLN A 36 -5.79 14.31 7.24
C GLN A 36 -4.94 14.50 5.98
N TYR A 37 -4.12 15.55 5.93
CA TYR A 37 -3.26 15.81 4.79
C TYR A 37 -2.13 14.78 4.67
N ALA A 38 -1.49 14.45 5.79
CA ALA A 38 -0.43 13.46 5.85
C ALA A 38 -0.91 12.08 5.37
N GLN A 39 -2.11 11.64 5.79
CA GLN A 39 -2.68 10.37 5.33
C GLN A 39 -2.85 10.31 3.81
N ARG A 40 -3.29 11.40 3.17
CA ARG A 40 -3.42 11.46 1.70
C ARG A 40 -2.06 11.33 1.01
N VAL A 41 -1.05 12.05 1.50
CA VAL A 41 0.30 12.00 0.94
C VAL A 41 0.90 10.61 1.10
N HIS A 42 0.74 9.98 2.26
CA HIS A 42 1.22 8.62 2.50
C HIS A 42 0.57 7.61 1.56
N SER A 43 -0.75 7.69 1.35
CA SER A 43 -1.45 6.79 0.43
C SER A 43 -1.04 7.01 -1.03
N GLN A 44 -0.75 8.25 -1.45
CA GLN A 44 -0.21 8.52 -2.79
C GLN A 44 1.21 7.97 -2.96
N ALA A 45 2.07 8.13 -1.95
CA ALA A 45 3.42 7.58 -1.95
C ALA A 45 3.41 6.04 -2.00
N GLU A 46 2.49 5.42 -1.26
CA GLU A 46 2.27 3.98 -1.28
C GLU A 46 1.88 3.49 -2.67
N ARG A 47 0.87 4.12 -3.30
CA ARG A 47 0.47 3.79 -4.67
C ARG A 47 1.63 3.95 -5.66
N ALA A 48 2.42 5.01 -5.55
CA ALA A 48 3.58 5.20 -6.40
C ALA A 48 4.59 4.05 -6.22
N SER A 49 4.88 3.66 -4.98
CA SER A 49 5.75 2.51 -4.68
C SER A 49 5.22 1.20 -5.27
N VAL A 50 3.90 0.97 -5.19
CA VAL A 50 3.25 -0.21 -5.77
C VAL A 50 3.40 -0.23 -7.29
N LEU A 51 3.09 0.89 -7.95
CA LEU A 51 3.20 1.01 -9.41
C LEU A 51 4.64 0.89 -9.90
N THR A 52 5.62 1.45 -9.18
CA THR A 52 7.04 1.27 -9.50
C THR A 52 7.46 -0.18 -9.40
N THR A 53 7.00 -0.90 -8.37
CA THR A 53 7.29 -2.34 -8.20
C THR A 53 6.66 -3.16 -9.34
N LEU A 54 5.40 -2.90 -9.69
CA LEU A 54 4.73 -3.55 -10.82
C LEU A 54 5.43 -3.25 -12.15
N GLY A 55 5.87 -2.02 -12.38
CA GLY A 55 6.63 -1.63 -13.56
C GLY A 55 7.98 -2.36 -13.66
N ALA A 56 8.68 -2.49 -12.54
CA ALA A 56 9.93 -3.25 -12.46
C ALA A 56 9.70 -4.74 -12.76
N LEU A 57 8.67 -5.35 -12.16
CA LEU A 57 8.31 -6.75 -12.39
C LEU A 57 7.93 -7.02 -13.85
N ARG A 58 7.13 -6.15 -14.47
CA ARG A 58 6.77 -6.27 -15.90
C ARG A 58 7.99 -6.24 -16.80
N THR A 59 8.88 -5.28 -16.56
CA THR A 59 10.12 -5.16 -17.35
C THR A 59 11.01 -6.40 -17.15
N ALA A 60 11.15 -6.86 -15.91
CA ALA A 60 11.92 -8.05 -15.57
C ALA A 60 11.38 -9.33 -16.25
N LEU A 61 10.06 -9.53 -16.22
CA LEU A 61 9.40 -10.67 -16.88
C LEU A 61 9.58 -10.62 -18.41
N VAL A 62 9.53 -9.44 -19.03
CA VAL A 62 9.81 -9.27 -20.46
C VAL A 62 11.27 -9.60 -20.78
N ILE A 63 12.22 -9.10 -19.99
CA ILE A 63 13.65 -9.41 -20.17
C ILE A 63 13.92 -10.91 -20.00
N GLN A 64 13.31 -11.53 -18.98
CA GLN A 64 13.44 -12.97 -18.75
C GLN A 64 12.91 -13.77 -19.94
N HIS A 65 11.75 -13.37 -20.48
CA HIS A 65 11.20 -13.99 -21.68
C HIS A 65 12.15 -13.86 -22.88
N LEU A 66 12.66 -12.66 -23.16
CA LEU A 66 13.62 -12.44 -24.26
C LEU A 66 14.92 -13.24 -24.10
N ARG A 67 15.42 -13.38 -22.86
CA ARG A 67 16.60 -14.20 -22.57
C ARG A 67 16.34 -15.67 -22.90
N HIS A 68 15.16 -16.18 -22.59
CA HIS A 68 14.77 -17.54 -22.94
C HIS A 68 14.72 -17.75 -24.45
N GLU A 69 14.09 -16.84 -25.20
CA GLU A 69 14.04 -16.92 -26.67
C GLU A 69 15.43 -16.93 -27.31
N VAL A 70 16.34 -16.05 -26.86
CA VAL A 70 17.71 -15.96 -27.40
C VAL A 70 18.55 -17.19 -27.03
N SER A 71 18.34 -17.75 -25.84
CA SER A 71 19.12 -18.91 -25.37
C SER A 71 18.77 -20.22 -26.08
N GLY A 72 17.65 -20.28 -26.82
CA GLY A 72 17.13 -21.50 -27.43
C GLY A 72 16.73 -22.58 -26.40
N ALA A 73 16.79 -22.26 -25.11
CA ALA A 73 16.28 -23.10 -24.05
C ALA A 73 14.75 -23.04 -24.14
N VAL A 74 14.14 -24.07 -24.73
CA VAL A 74 12.70 -24.31 -24.60
C VAL A 74 12.43 -24.42 -23.12
N PRO A 75 11.78 -23.42 -22.49
CA PRO A 75 11.42 -23.54 -21.10
C PRO A 75 10.49 -24.74 -21.01
N ASP A 76 10.59 -25.51 -19.93
CA ASP A 76 9.46 -26.35 -19.55
C ASP A 76 8.34 -25.37 -19.18
N ASP A 77 7.50 -25.02 -20.17
CA ASP A 77 6.58 -23.87 -20.13
C ASP A 77 5.70 -23.89 -18.88
N ALA A 78 5.40 -25.07 -18.36
CA ALA A 78 4.68 -25.28 -17.12
C ALA A 78 5.45 -24.77 -15.89
N GLN A 79 6.75 -25.03 -15.80
CA GLN A 79 7.58 -24.65 -14.67
C GLN A 79 7.93 -23.16 -14.71
N ALA A 80 8.25 -22.64 -15.90
CA ALA A 80 8.48 -21.22 -16.12
C ALA A 80 7.22 -20.37 -15.87
N ALA A 81 6.03 -20.87 -16.21
CA ALA A 81 4.76 -20.21 -15.92
C ALA A 81 4.40 -20.22 -14.43
N SER A 82 4.81 -21.23 -13.66
CA SER A 82 4.52 -21.34 -12.22
C SER A 82 5.49 -20.57 -11.31
N ALA A 83 6.60 -20.07 -11.86
CA ALA A 83 7.64 -19.42 -11.08
C ALA A 83 7.19 -18.09 -10.48
N ASN A 84 7.68 -17.81 -9.27
CA ASN A 84 7.43 -16.58 -8.55
C ASN A 84 7.92 -15.37 -9.36
N PRO A 85 7.05 -14.41 -9.71
CA PRO A 85 7.43 -13.24 -10.50
C PRO A 85 8.54 -12.38 -9.86
N PHE A 86 8.67 -12.40 -8.53
CA PHE A 86 9.73 -11.68 -7.84
C PHE A 86 11.12 -12.27 -8.07
N ASP A 87 11.23 -13.51 -8.54
CA ASP A 87 12.52 -14.11 -8.87
C ASP A 87 13.10 -13.54 -10.17
N ALA A 88 12.28 -12.83 -10.97
CA ALA A 88 12.72 -12.19 -12.21
C ALA A 88 13.42 -10.83 -11.96
N VAL A 89 13.11 -10.15 -10.86
CA VAL A 89 13.71 -8.84 -10.55
C VAL A 89 15.08 -9.00 -9.91
N GLU A 90 15.99 -8.07 -10.20
CA GLU A 90 17.37 -8.10 -9.69
C GLU A 90 17.44 -7.93 -8.18
N GLN A 91 16.53 -7.13 -7.61
CA GLN A 91 16.43 -6.90 -6.18
C GLN A 91 14.98 -7.07 -5.73
N TYR A 92 14.77 -7.90 -4.71
CA TYR A 92 13.46 -8.04 -4.09
C TYR A 92 13.05 -6.71 -3.43
N PRO A 93 11.77 -6.31 -3.54
CA PRO A 93 11.26 -5.21 -2.75
C PRO A 93 11.46 -5.50 -1.26
N ALA A 94 11.86 -4.50 -0.48
CA ALA A 94 12.00 -4.62 0.97
C ALA A 94 10.68 -4.99 1.66
N SER A 95 9.55 -4.76 0.99
CA SER A 95 8.21 -5.13 1.42
C SER A 95 7.77 -6.53 0.98
N TYR A 96 8.64 -7.38 0.44
CA TYR A 96 8.29 -8.76 0.12
C TYR A 96 8.28 -9.65 1.37
N ALA A 97 7.10 -10.12 1.75
CA ALA A 97 6.89 -10.95 2.94
C ALA A 97 6.97 -12.47 2.67
N GLY A 98 7.07 -12.88 1.40
CA GLY A 98 7.23 -14.29 1.02
C GLY A 98 5.97 -14.93 0.44
N LEU A 99 5.80 -16.22 0.70
CA LEU A 99 4.73 -17.04 0.14
C LEU A 99 3.49 -17.08 1.05
N VAL A 100 2.31 -17.07 0.44
CA VAL A 100 1.02 -17.34 1.08
C VAL A 100 0.28 -18.43 0.30
N ARG A 101 -0.81 -18.95 0.88
CA ARG A 101 -1.68 -19.95 0.23
C ARG A 101 -3.11 -19.43 0.15
N GLY A 102 -3.82 -19.74 -0.93
CA GLY A 102 -5.24 -19.46 -1.08
C GLY A 102 -5.62 -17.98 -0.99
N ARG A 103 -4.72 -17.09 -1.41
CA ARG A 103 -4.84 -15.62 -1.29
C ARG A 103 -5.12 -15.14 0.14
N ASP A 104 -4.63 -15.86 1.15
CA ASP A 104 -4.77 -15.46 2.56
C ASP A 104 -3.88 -14.26 2.89
N VAL A 105 -4.48 -13.07 2.83
CA VAL A 105 -3.85 -11.80 3.25
C VAL A 105 -4.11 -11.45 4.71
N GLY A 106 -4.88 -12.26 5.44
CA GLY A 106 -5.19 -11.99 6.86
C GLY A 106 -3.92 -12.01 7.71
N ALA A 107 -3.03 -12.97 7.45
CA ALA A 107 -1.75 -13.12 8.14
C ALA A 107 -0.65 -12.15 7.67
N VAL A 108 -0.88 -11.42 6.58
CA VAL A 108 0.11 -10.52 5.97
C VAL A 108 0.04 -9.15 6.63
N ALA A 109 1.20 -8.60 7.01
CA ALA A 109 1.25 -7.24 7.52
C ALA A 109 0.90 -6.22 6.43
N PRO A 110 0.20 -5.12 6.76
CA PRO A 110 -0.07 -4.06 5.79
C PRO A 110 1.23 -3.48 5.20
N GLY A 111 1.18 -3.04 3.95
CA GLY A 111 2.31 -2.54 3.18
C GLY A 111 3.23 -3.61 2.59
N GLN A 112 2.83 -4.89 2.60
CA GLN A 112 3.65 -6.01 2.16
C GLN A 112 3.13 -6.66 0.87
N TRP A 113 4.08 -7.17 0.08
CA TRP A 113 3.90 -8.03 -1.07
C TRP A 113 4.00 -9.49 -0.67
N VAL A 114 3.19 -10.32 -1.32
CA VAL A 114 3.21 -11.77 -1.19
C VAL A 114 3.08 -12.44 -2.53
N PHE A 115 3.48 -13.71 -2.59
CA PHE A 115 3.26 -14.58 -3.73
C PHE A 115 2.41 -15.78 -3.32
N ASP A 116 1.40 -16.11 -4.12
CA ASP A 116 0.61 -17.32 -3.98
C ASP A 116 0.86 -18.23 -5.20
N ALA A 117 1.38 -19.41 -4.91
CA ALA A 117 1.73 -20.41 -5.90
C ALA A 117 0.52 -21.14 -6.50
N GLU A 118 -0.63 -21.17 -5.82
CA GLU A 118 -1.82 -21.88 -6.29
C GLU A 118 -2.46 -21.17 -7.49
N CYS A 119 -2.56 -19.84 -7.42
CA CYS A 119 -3.07 -18.99 -8.50
C CYS A 119 -1.96 -18.46 -9.44
N VAL A 120 -0.70 -18.62 -9.06
CA VAL A 120 0.46 -17.92 -9.63
C VAL A 120 0.20 -16.40 -9.68
N CYS A 121 -0.13 -15.86 -8.51
CA CYS A 121 -0.48 -14.46 -8.37
C CYS A 121 0.30 -13.79 -7.25
N ILE A 122 0.58 -12.50 -7.43
CA ILE A 122 1.20 -11.66 -6.40
C ILE A 122 0.12 -10.79 -5.78
N GLY A 123 0.22 -10.60 -4.47
CA GLY A 123 -0.70 -9.80 -3.69
C GLY A 123 0.02 -8.64 -3.02
N TYR A 124 -0.58 -7.46 -2.98
CA TYR A 124 -0.14 -6.35 -2.13
C TYR A 124 -1.25 -5.96 -1.16
N LYS A 125 -0.96 -6.01 0.15
CA LYS A 125 -1.90 -5.54 1.17
C LYS A 125 -1.64 -4.07 1.47
N PRO A 126 -2.56 -3.14 1.17
CA PRO A 126 -2.34 -1.73 1.47
C PRO A 126 -2.23 -1.46 2.97
N MET A 127 -1.43 -0.47 3.33
CA MET A 127 -1.35 0.12 4.66
C MET A 127 -2.61 0.88 5.02
N TYR A 128 -3.27 1.50 4.02
CA TYR A 128 -4.51 2.27 4.19
C TYR A 128 -5.60 1.74 3.24
N LEU A 129 -6.49 0.90 3.75
CA LEU A 129 -7.58 0.28 3.00
C LEU A 129 -8.69 1.26 2.59
N ASP A 130 -8.86 2.38 3.31
CA ASP A 130 -9.95 3.35 3.12
C ASP A 130 -10.04 3.95 1.70
N TRP A 131 -9.00 3.76 0.90
CA TRP A 131 -8.86 4.35 -0.44
C TRP A 131 -8.82 3.31 -1.56
N LEU A 132 -8.90 2.01 -1.23
CA LEU A 132 -8.93 0.92 -2.19
C LEU A 132 -10.37 0.41 -2.34
N ASP A 133 -10.90 0.51 -3.56
CA ASP A 133 -12.18 -0.07 -3.93
C ASP A 133 -11.94 -1.29 -4.83
N SER A 134 -12.63 -2.39 -4.53
CA SER A 134 -12.60 -3.65 -5.29
C SER A 134 -13.98 -4.32 -5.24
N ARG A 135 -14.35 -5.03 -6.30
CA ARG A 135 -15.65 -5.72 -6.38
C ARG A 135 -15.69 -6.96 -5.50
N GLU A 136 -14.58 -7.68 -5.43
CA GLU A 136 -14.47 -8.88 -4.60
C GLU A 136 -14.22 -8.56 -3.11
N ASN A 137 -14.09 -7.27 -2.76
CA ASN A 137 -13.75 -6.79 -1.41
C ASN A 137 -12.51 -7.51 -0.83
N LEU A 138 -11.50 -7.70 -1.68
CA LEU A 138 -10.24 -8.29 -1.27
C LEU A 138 -9.45 -7.21 -0.55
N GLU A 139 -8.98 -7.49 0.67
CA GLU A 139 -8.12 -6.59 1.46
C GLU A 139 -6.72 -6.38 0.83
N ALA A 140 -6.55 -6.76 -0.43
CA ALA A 140 -5.30 -6.69 -1.18
C ALA A 140 -5.54 -6.56 -2.68
N LEU A 141 -4.57 -5.93 -3.36
CA LEU A 141 -4.48 -5.92 -4.81
C LEU A 141 -3.83 -7.21 -5.27
N TRP A 142 -4.49 -7.96 -6.15
CA TRP A 142 -3.98 -9.21 -6.68
C TRP A 142 -3.71 -9.12 -8.17
N PHE A 143 -2.53 -9.56 -8.58
CA PHE A 143 -2.10 -9.60 -9.98
C PHE A 143 -1.68 -11.00 -10.34
N GLN A 144 -2.29 -11.55 -11.37
CA GLN A 144 -1.94 -12.86 -11.89
C GLN A 144 -0.98 -12.73 -13.05
N ARG A 145 0.00 -13.62 -13.09
CA ARG A 145 0.87 -13.78 -14.25
C ARG A 145 0.06 -14.47 -15.36
N ARG A 146 -0.21 -13.77 -16.46
CA ARG A 146 -0.90 -14.32 -17.64
C ARG A 146 0.04 -14.24 -18.84
N GLY A 147 0.26 -15.37 -19.50
CA GLY A 147 1.02 -15.43 -20.75
C GLY A 147 0.10 -15.38 -21.96
N SER A 148 0.40 -14.53 -22.94
CA SER A 148 -0.21 -14.63 -24.27
C SER A 148 0.85 -14.30 -25.34
N GLY A 149 1.16 -15.26 -26.20
CA GLY A 149 1.97 -15.03 -27.41
C GLY A 149 3.39 -14.53 -27.16
N GLY A 150 4.09 -15.11 -26.18
CA GLY A 150 5.50 -14.80 -25.88
C GLY A 150 5.67 -14.11 -24.54
N ALA A 151 5.19 -12.88 -24.37
CA ALA A 151 5.42 -12.14 -23.13
C ALA A 151 4.49 -12.59 -21.97
N SER A 152 5.08 -12.75 -20.79
CA SER A 152 4.33 -12.96 -19.56
C SER A 152 4.05 -11.62 -18.88
N LEU A 153 2.78 -11.30 -18.71
CA LEU A 153 2.31 -10.01 -18.16
C LEU A 153 1.62 -10.22 -16.83
N LEU A 154 1.82 -9.26 -15.92
CA LEU A 154 1.03 -9.16 -14.69
C LEU A 154 -0.27 -8.42 -15.00
N VAL A 155 -1.40 -9.10 -14.81
CA VAL A 155 -2.75 -8.61 -15.06
C VAL A 155 -3.52 -8.58 -13.74
N PRO A 156 -4.23 -7.50 -13.41
CA PRO A 156 -5.03 -7.44 -12.18
C PRO A 156 -6.17 -8.46 -12.23
N LEU A 157 -6.44 -9.10 -11.08
CA LEU A 157 -7.54 -10.07 -10.94
C LEU A 157 -8.92 -9.39 -10.82
N ASP A 158 -8.96 -8.15 -10.34
CA ASP A 158 -10.17 -7.36 -10.21
C ASP A 158 -9.91 -5.91 -10.68
N ARG A 159 -10.97 -5.13 -10.83
CA ARG A 159 -10.89 -3.71 -11.13
C ARG A 159 -10.60 -2.93 -9.86
N TYR A 160 -9.32 -2.80 -9.53
CA TYR A 160 -8.86 -2.01 -8.39
C TYR A 160 -8.91 -0.51 -8.70
N VAL A 161 -9.58 0.25 -7.84
CA VAL A 161 -9.59 1.71 -7.89
C VAL A 161 -8.94 2.24 -6.62
N TRP A 162 -7.85 2.98 -6.78
CA TRP A 162 -7.12 3.61 -5.69
C TRP A 162 -7.15 5.12 -5.88
N HIS A 163 -7.79 5.85 -4.94
CA HIS A 163 -8.00 7.31 -5.06
C HIS A 163 -8.67 7.71 -6.39
N ALA A 164 -9.75 7.01 -6.77
CA ALA A 164 -10.47 7.20 -8.03
C ALA A 164 -9.62 6.97 -9.31
N GLN A 165 -8.43 6.38 -9.19
CA GLN A 165 -7.59 6.01 -10.32
C GLN A 165 -7.46 4.49 -10.42
N LEU A 166 -7.51 3.95 -11.64
CA LEU A 166 -7.32 2.53 -11.85
C LEU A 166 -5.89 2.12 -11.50
N VAL A 167 -5.74 0.92 -10.96
CA VAL A 167 -4.45 0.24 -10.82
C VAL A 167 -4.40 -0.88 -11.85
N GLU A 168 -3.52 -0.73 -12.83
CA GLU A 168 -3.35 -1.68 -13.94
C GLU A 168 -2.03 -2.42 -13.85
#